data_AF-A0A6M0A0H9-F1
#
_entry.id   AF-A0A6M0A0H9-F1
#
_cell.length_a   1.000
_cell.length_b   1.000
_cell.length_c   1.000
_cell.angle_alpha   90.00
_cell.angle_beta   90.00
_cell.angle_gamma   90.00
#
_symmetry.space_group_name_H-M   'P 1'
#
loop_
_entity.id
_entity.type
_entity.pdbx_description
1 polymer ?
#
loop_
_entity_poly.entity_id
_entity_poly.type
_entity_poly.pdbx_seq_one_letter_code
_entity_poly.pdbx_strand_id
1 'polypeptide(L)'
;MQQFNRQQIPIFCLIFLPVLFMGICILKYSVNFPFSDQWPLAVMFEKIYAGNLSFSDLFAQFHESRKFFPRLIFIGLAFLTNWDVRYEMLVIFLLICVVSFNIYCLNRLTVRASLFTQFLLLEI
;
A
#
# COMPACT_ATOMS: atom_id res chain seq x y z
N MET A 1 -23.61 2.75 18.46
CA MET A 1 -22.37 1.99 18.70
C MET A 1 -22.74 0.53 18.78
N GLN A 2 -22.42 -0.28 17.77
CA GLN A 2 -22.75 -1.72 17.75
C GLN A 2 -21.96 -2.41 18.87
N GLN A 3 -22.66 -3.06 19.81
CA GLN A 3 -22.03 -3.84 20.88
C GLN A 3 -21.23 -4.99 20.26
N PHE A 4 -19.94 -5.05 20.60
CA PHE A 4 -19.03 -6.11 20.18
C PHE A 4 -19.46 -7.42 20.86
N ASN A 5 -20.07 -8.34 20.11
CA ASN A 5 -20.52 -9.60 20.68
C ASN A 5 -19.31 -10.54 20.82
N ARG A 6 -19.17 -11.24 21.95
CA ARG A 6 -17.99 -12.07 22.27
C ARG A 6 -17.73 -13.16 21.21
N GLN A 7 -18.77 -13.53 20.45
CA GLN A 7 -18.71 -14.49 19.35
C GLN A 7 -18.07 -13.94 18.05
N GLN A 8 -17.89 -12.63 17.92
CA GLN A 8 -17.27 -12.00 16.75
C GLN A 8 -15.74 -11.93 16.85
N ILE A 9 -15.18 -12.12 18.05
CA ILE A 9 -13.73 -12.12 18.32
C ILE A 9 -12.94 -13.07 17.39
N PRO A 10 -13.30 -14.36 17.24
CA PRO A 10 -12.52 -15.28 16.39
C PRO A 10 -12.50 -14.86 14.92
N ILE A 11 -13.59 -14.24 14.44
CA ILE A 11 -13.70 -13.76 13.06
C ILE A 11 -12.75 -12.59 12.82
N PHE A 12 -12.72 -11.62 13.75
CA PHE A 12 -11.76 -10.53 13.67
C PHE A 12 -10.31 -11.03 13.75
N CYS A 13 -10.02 -12.01 14.63
CA CYS A 13 -8.70 -12.64 14.67
C CYS A 13 -8.30 -13.24 13.31
N LEU A 14 -9.22 -13.92 12.63
CA LEU A 14 -8.96 -14.52 11.31
C LEU A 14 -8.69 -13.45 10.24
N ILE A 15 -9.40 -12.32 10.28
CA ILE A 15 -9.20 -11.19 9.35
C ILE A 15 -7.85 -10.49 9.58
N PHE A 16 -7.46 -10.29 10.84
CA PHE A 16 -6.19 -9.62 11.16
C PHE A 16 -4.98 -10.54 11.02
N LEU A 17 -5.16 -11.86 11.05
CA LEU A 17 -4.09 -12.85 10.90
C LEU A 17 -3.22 -12.62 9.63
N PRO A 18 -3.76 -12.51 8.40
CA PRO A 18 -2.94 -12.26 7.21
C PRO A 18 -2.24 -10.90 7.25
N VAL A 19 -2.86 -9.87 7.83
CA VAL A 19 -2.27 -8.53 7.95
C VAL A 19 -1.05 -8.56 8.88
N LEU A 20 -1.19 -9.18 10.05
CA LEU A 20 -0.11 -9.33 11.02
C LEU A 20 1.01 -10.21 10.45
N PHE A 21 0.66 -11.32 9.80
CA PHE A 21 1.63 -12.21 9.17
C PHE A 21 2.44 -11.48 8.11
N MET A 22 1.79 -10.73 7.21
CA MET A 22 2.48 -9.94 6.18
C MET A 22 3.37 -8.86 6.80
N GLY A 23 2.90 -8.15 7.84
CA GLY A 23 3.71 -7.18 8.56
C GLY A 23 4.99 -7.80 9.15
N ILE A 24 4.87 -8.97 9.79
CA ILE A 24 6.03 -9.72 10.32
C ILE A 24 6.97 -10.14 9.19
N CYS A 25 6.43 -10.63 8.07
CA CYS A 25 7.23 -11.03 6.93
C CYS A 25 8.04 -9.85 6.36
N ILE A 26 7.44 -8.67 6.21
CA ILE A 26 8.14 -7.48 5.75
C ILE A 26 9.24 -7.09 6.75
N LEU A 27 8.94 -7.03 8.04
CA LEU A 27 9.93 -6.63 9.05
C LEU A 27 11.11 -7.60 9.16
N LYS A 28 10.87 -8.90 8.95
CA LYS A 28 11.90 -9.94 9.12
C LYS A 28 12.67 -10.25 7.83
N TYR A 29 12.02 -10.17 6.67
CA TYR A 29 12.56 -10.65 5.40
C TYR A 29 12.71 -9.57 4.32
N SER A 30 12.37 -8.30 4.61
CA SER A 30 12.64 -7.22 3.66
C SER A 30 14.14 -7.00 3.46
N VAL A 31 14.52 -6.80 2.21
CA VAL A 31 15.90 -6.52 1.80
C VAL A 31 15.91 -5.16 1.13
N ASN A 32 16.94 -4.35 1.41
CA ASN A 32 17.14 -3.08 0.73
C ASN A 32 17.74 -3.31 -0.66
N PHE A 33 16.93 -3.82 -1.58
CA PHE A 33 17.33 -4.07 -2.96
C PHE A 33 16.13 -3.86 -3.89
N PRO A 34 16.27 -3.07 -4.96
CA PRO A 34 15.17 -2.83 -5.90
C PRO A 34 14.84 -4.09 -6.70
N PHE A 35 13.55 -4.34 -6.92
CA PHE A 35 13.09 -5.51 -7.68
C PHE A 35 12.21 -5.12 -8.87
N SER A 36 12.47 -5.75 -10.03
CA SER A 36 11.65 -5.62 -11.24
C SER A 36 11.36 -4.15 -11.62
N ASP A 37 10.08 -3.74 -11.63
CA ASP A 37 9.62 -2.40 -12.00
C ASP A 37 10.13 -1.25 -11.10
N GLN A 38 10.85 -1.55 -10.01
CA GLN A 38 11.55 -0.53 -9.21
C GLN A 38 12.88 -0.07 -9.83
N TRP A 39 13.54 -0.88 -10.68
CA TRP A 39 14.80 -0.48 -11.33
C TRP A 39 14.74 0.85 -12.10
N PRO A 40 13.68 1.16 -12.85
CA PRO A 40 13.49 2.48 -13.47
C PRO A 40 13.55 3.67 -12.51
N LEU A 41 13.21 3.49 -11.23
CA LEU A 41 13.34 4.55 -10.23
C LEU A 41 14.81 4.88 -9.95
N ALA A 42 15.72 3.90 -10.03
CA ALA A 42 17.16 4.09 -9.88
C ALA A 42 17.68 5.12 -10.89
N VAL A 43 17.31 4.94 -12.17
CA VAL A 43 17.67 5.83 -13.28
C VAL A 43 17.07 7.22 -13.07
N MET A 44 15.88 7.29 -12.49
CA MET A 44 15.25 8.55 -12.14
C MET A 44 16.01 9.25 -10.99
N PHE A 45 16.45 8.52 -9.98
CA PHE A 45 17.24 9.09 -8.89
C PHE A 45 18.60 9.60 -9.37
N GLU A 46 19.25 8.90 -10.30
CA GLU A 46 20.47 9.40 -10.95
C GLU A 46 20.23 10.77 -11.60
N LYS A 47 19.13 10.94 -12.35
CA LYS A 47 18.75 12.25 -12.92
C LYS A 47 18.47 13.31 -11.87
N ILE A 48 17.88 12.93 -10.74
CA ILE A 48 17.60 13.82 -9.60
C ILE A 48 18.91 14.32 -9.00
N TYR A 49 19.86 13.41 -8.72
CA TYR A 49 21.18 13.76 -8.18
C TYR A 49 21.99 14.60 -9.16
N ALA A 50 21.83 14.38 -10.47
CA ALA A 50 22.45 15.21 -11.51
C ALA A 50 21.79 16.60 -11.68
N GLY A 51 20.70 16.90 -10.95
CA GLY A 51 19.99 18.18 -11.07
C GLY A 51 19.17 18.34 -12.37
N ASN A 52 18.96 17.24 -13.11
CA ASN A 52 18.31 17.23 -14.43
C ASN A 52 16.85 16.74 -14.39
N LEU A 53 16.21 16.72 -13.22
CA LEU A 53 14.83 16.26 -13.11
C LEU A 53 13.87 17.29 -13.75
N SER A 54 13.21 16.91 -14.84
CA SER A 54 12.12 17.69 -15.43
C SER A 54 10.76 17.27 -14.89
N PHE A 55 9.80 18.20 -14.86
CA PHE A 55 8.40 17.88 -14.58
C PHE A 55 7.82 16.88 -15.60
N SER A 56 8.33 16.89 -16.83
CA SER A 56 7.96 15.90 -17.85
C SER A 56 8.36 14.48 -17.46
N ASP A 57 9.47 14.30 -16.74
CA ASP A 57 9.91 12.98 -16.27
C ASP A 57 8.95 12.41 -15.22
N LEU A 58 8.34 13.26 -14.39
CA LEU A 58 7.35 12.84 -13.39
C LEU A 58 6.08 12.31 -14.06
N PHE A 59 5.62 12.94 -15.15
CA PHE A 59 4.43 12.55 -15.91
C PHE A 59 4.69 11.60 -17.08
N ALA A 60 5.94 11.27 -17.36
CA ALA A 60 6.33 10.40 -18.46
C ALA A 60 5.62 9.04 -18.37
N GLN A 61 5.11 8.57 -19.50
CA GLN A 61 4.48 7.26 -19.58
C GLN A 61 5.48 6.15 -19.25
N PHE A 62 5.08 5.23 -18.39
CA PHE A 62 5.87 4.04 -18.06
C PHE A 62 5.01 2.80 -18.17
N HIS A 63 5.27 2.03 -19.23
CA HIS A 63 4.40 0.98 -19.76
C HIS A 63 3.01 1.58 -20.12
N GLU A 64 1.96 1.01 -19.54
CA GLU A 64 0.54 1.36 -19.80
C GLU A 64 0.08 2.62 -19.05
N SER A 65 0.82 3.11 -18.06
CA SER A 65 0.30 4.10 -17.11
C SER A 65 1.24 5.28 -16.84
N ARG A 66 0.63 6.42 -16.51
CA ARG A 66 1.32 7.63 -16.05
C ARG A 66 1.36 7.62 -14.52
N LYS A 67 2.49 7.20 -13.97
CA LYS A 67 2.67 6.93 -12.53
C LYS A 67 3.04 8.18 -11.73
N PHE A 68 2.33 9.30 -11.93
CA PHE A 68 2.67 10.58 -11.31
C PHE A 68 2.66 10.54 -9.77
N PHE A 69 1.52 10.17 -9.16
CA PHE A 69 1.41 10.12 -7.69
C PHE A 69 2.32 9.07 -7.04
N PRO A 70 2.41 7.82 -7.54
CA PRO A 70 3.36 6.85 -7.00
C PRO A 70 4.82 7.34 -7.03
N ARG A 71 5.24 7.97 -8.13
CA ARG A 71 6.60 8.54 -8.22
C ARG A 71 6.84 9.63 -7.18
N LEU A 72 5.87 10.51 -6.93
CA LEU A 72 6.03 11.56 -5.93
C LEU A 72 6.23 10.97 -4.52
N ILE A 73 5.49 9.92 -4.18
CA ILE A 73 5.64 9.21 -2.91
C ILE A 73 7.03 8.57 -2.81
N PHE A 74 7.46 7.83 -3.84
CA PHE A 74 8.79 7.19 -3.82
C PHE A 74 9.93 8.19 -3.79
N ILE A 75 9.83 9.31 -4.50
CA ILE A 75 10.84 10.38 -4.44
C ILE A 75 10.89 10.98 -3.04
N GLY A 76 9.73 11.30 -2.45
CA GLY A 76 9.66 11.80 -1.07
C GLY A 76 10.29 10.83 -0.08
N LEU A 77 10.01 9.53 -0.21
CA LEU A 77 10.62 8.50 0.63
C LEU A 77 12.13 8.39 0.40
N ALA A 78 12.58 8.41 -0.84
CA ALA A 78 13.99 8.33 -1.18
C ALA A 78 14.80 9.47 -0.54
N PHE A 79 14.26 10.69 -0.53
CA PHE A 79 14.88 11.82 0.18
C PHE A 79 14.92 11.63 1.70
N LEU A 80 13.88 11.03 2.30
CA LEU A 80 13.79 10.84 3.74
C LEU A 80 14.63 9.67 4.27
N THR A 81 14.78 8.61 3.46
CA THR A 81 15.38 7.33 3.90
C THR A 81 16.69 7.00 3.20
N ASN A 82 17.22 7.91 2.36
CA ASN A 82 18.34 7.66 1.46
C ASN A 82 18.08 6.47 0.52
N TRP A 83 16.87 6.45 -0.03
CA TRP A 83 16.37 5.40 -0.92
C TRP A 83 16.53 3.98 -0.38
N ASP A 84 16.00 3.76 0.83
CA ASP A 84 15.90 2.43 1.41
C ASP A 84 14.53 1.80 1.06
N VAL A 85 14.58 0.77 0.20
CA VAL A 85 13.42 0.07 -0.36
C VAL A 85 12.57 -0.59 0.72
N ARG A 86 13.12 -0.91 1.89
CA ARG A 86 12.37 -1.51 3.00
C ARG A 86 11.27 -0.58 3.50
N TYR A 87 11.51 0.74 3.49
CA TYR A 87 10.49 1.72 3.86
C TYR A 87 9.42 1.86 2.78
N GLU A 88 9.78 1.74 1.50
CA GLU A 88 8.78 1.68 0.43
C GLU A 88 7.82 0.50 0.63
N MET A 89 8.35 -0.68 0.96
CA MET A 89 7.53 -1.87 1.27
C MET A 89 6.58 -1.61 2.45
N LEU A 90 7.06 -0.97 3.52
CA LEU A 90 6.22 -0.61 4.68
C LEU A 90 5.13 0.40 4.30
N VAL A 91 5.45 1.43 3.51
CA VAL A 91 4.46 2.43 3.07
C VAL A 91 3.40 1.79 2.17
N ILE A 92 3.77 0.91 1.24
CA ILE A 92 2.83 0.18 0.41
C ILE A 92 1.91 -0.69 1.28
N PHE A 93 2.47 -1.41 2.26
CA PHE A 93 1.69 -2.20 3.21
C PHE A 93 0.69 -1.34 4.01
N LEU A 94 1.14 -0.20 4.54
CA LEU A 94 0.25 0.73 5.25
C LEU A 94 -0.85 1.30 4.34
N LEU A 95 -0.52 1.66 3.09
CA LEU A 95 -1.50 2.13 2.11
C LEU A 95 -2.56 1.07 1.81
N ILE A 96 -2.16 -0.21 1.67
CA ILE A 96 -3.09 -1.31 1.48
C ILE A 96 -4.02 -1.44 2.69
N CYS A 97 -3.51 -1.37 3.92
CA CYS A 97 -4.33 -1.39 5.13
C CYS A 97 -5.34 -0.22 5.15
N VAL A 98 -4.91 0.98 4.76
CA VAL A 98 -5.78 2.17 4.64
C VAL A 98 -6.84 1.96 3.56
N VAL A 99 -6.48 1.46 2.38
CA VAL A 99 -7.44 1.19 1.30
C VAL A 99 -8.48 0.17 1.73
N SER A 100 -8.05 -0.96 2.32
CA SER A 100 -8.97 -1.98 2.85
C SER A 100 -9.92 -1.42 3.91
N PHE A 101 -9.42 -0.56 4.81
CA PHE A 101 -10.26 0.11 5.79
C PHE A 101 -11.27 1.07 5.14
N ASN A 102 -10.85 1.84 4.13
CA ASN A 102 -11.75 2.73 3.38
C ASN A 102 -12.84 1.93 2.65
N ILE A 103 -12.50 0.80 2.03
CA ILE A 103 -13.47 -0.09 1.39
C ILE A 103 -14.48 -0.60 2.42
N TYR A 104 -14.03 -1.03 3.59
CA TYR A 104 -14.92 -1.44 4.69
C TYR A 104 -15.86 -0.31 5.13
N CYS A 105 -15.35 0.91 5.31
CA CYS A 105 -16.16 2.07 5.65
C CYS A 105 -17.20 2.39 4.56
N LEU A 106 -16.79 2.38 3.30
CA LEU A 106 -17.68 2.64 2.15
C LEU A 106 -18.76 1.55 2.01
N ASN A 107 -18.42 0.29 2.25
CA ASN A 107 -19.38 -0.81 2.26
C ASN A 107 -20.48 -0.58 3.31
N ARG A 108 -20.10 -0.17 4.53
CA ARG A 108 -21.06 0.14 5.61
C ARG A 108 -21.97 1.33 5.29
N LEU A 109 -21.50 2.28 4.48
CA LEU A 109 -22.28 3.46 4.09
C LEU A 109 -23.21 3.17 2.90
N THR A 110 -22.77 2.35 1.95
CA THR A 110 -23.46 2.13 0.68
C THR A 110 -24.45 0.96 0.75
N VAL A 111 -24.07 -0.10 1.45
CA VAL A 111 -24.84 -1.35 1.51
C VAL A 111 -25.70 -1.35 2.77
N ARG A 112 -26.95 -0.88 2.65
CA ARG A 112 -28.04 -1.23 3.60
C ARG A 112 -28.50 -2.66 3.36
N ALA A 113 -27.61 -3.64 3.53
CA ALA A 113 -27.99 -5.05 3.47
C ALA A 113 -27.89 -5.68 4.85
N SER A 114 -28.63 -6.77 5.04
CA SER A 114 -28.52 -7.60 6.24
C SER A 114 -27.07 -8.06 6.41
N LEU A 115 -26.65 -8.30 7.66
CA LEU A 115 -25.29 -8.71 8.01
C LEU A 115 -24.75 -9.81 7.06
N PHE A 116 -25.61 -10.75 6.66
CA PHE A 116 -25.29 -11.86 5.76
C PHE A 116 -24.79 -11.44 4.37
N THR A 117 -25.33 -10.36 3.78
CA THR A 117 -24.90 -9.87 2.46
C THR A 117 -23.60 -9.06 2.55
N GLN A 118 -23.37 -8.37 3.68
CA GLN A 118 -22.10 -7.69 3.94
C GLN A 118 -20.96 -8.70 4.14
N PHE A 119 -21.24 -9.88 4.73
CA PHE A 119 -20.27 -10.98 4.85
C PHE A 119 -19.86 -11.56 3.50
N LEU A 120 -20.82 -11.80 2.60
CA LEU A 120 -20.54 -12.39 1.28
C LEU A 120 -19.67 -11.50 0.38
N LEU A 121 -19.71 -10.18 0.61
CA LEU A 121 -18.88 -9.19 -0.11
C LEU A 121 -17.47 -9.01 0.48
N LEU A 122 -17.20 -9.54 1.68
CA LEU A 122 -15.86 -9.54 2.30
C LEU A 122 -15.07 -10.81 1.97
N GLU A 123 -15.73 -11.83 1.42
CA GLU A 123 -15.15 -13.14 1.09
C GLU A 123 -14.70 -13.24 -0.39
N ILE A 124 -14.99 -12.22 -1.21
CA ILE A 124 -14.54 -12.05 -2.60
C ILE A 124 -13.43 -11.00 -2.63
#